data_AF-A0A6B3EZJ0-F1
#
_entry.id   AF-A0A6B3EZJ0-F1
#
_cell.length_a   1.000
_cell.length_b   1.000
_cell.length_c   1.000
_cell.angle_alpha   90.00
_cell.angle_beta   90.00
_cell.angle_gamma   90.00
#
_symmetry.space_group_name_H-M   'P 1'
#
loop_
_entity.id
_entity.type
_entity.pdbx_description
1 polymer ?
#
loop_
_entity_poly.entity_id
_entity_poly.type
_entity_poly.pdbx_seq_one_letter_code
_entity_poly.pdbx_strand_id
1 'polypeptide(L)'
;IMYAGTETTMHYANHIEAVLCVEGEAELTDEATGEKHWITPGTMYLLNDHDLHTMRPKTDFRCVCVFNPPVTGREEHDENGVYPLLTEED
;
A
#
# COMPACT_ATOMS: atom_id res chain seq x y z
N ILE A 1 6.25 6.59 -4.94
CA ILE A 1 7.38 5.80 -5.47
C ILE A 1 7.98 5.08 -4.29
N MET A 2 8.21 3.78 -4.42
CA MET A 2 8.97 2.98 -3.46
C MET A 2 10.34 2.67 -4.08
N TYR A 3 11.41 2.74 -3.29
CA TYR A 3 12.77 2.67 -3.83
C TYR A 3 13.31 1.23 -3.85
N ALA A 4 14.17 0.94 -4.82
CA ALA A 4 14.78 -0.38 -4.94
C ALA A 4 15.47 -0.82 -3.63
N GLY A 5 15.22 -2.05 -3.20
CA GLY A 5 15.85 -2.64 -2.02
C GLY A 5 15.28 -2.17 -0.68
N THR A 6 14.25 -1.32 -0.66
CA THR A 6 13.49 -1.05 0.56
C THR A 6 12.50 -2.18 0.86
N GLU A 7 12.03 -2.23 2.10
CA GLU A 7 10.92 -3.07 2.50
C GLU A 7 9.94 -2.20 3.28
N THR A 8 8.65 -2.34 3.02
CA THR A 8 7.63 -1.55 3.70
C THR A 8 6.41 -2.43 3.96
N THR A 9 6.11 -2.64 5.24
CA THR A 9 4.88 -3.29 5.69
C THR A 9 3.83 -2.23 5.95
N MET A 10 2.62 -2.43 5.41
CA MET A 10 1.54 -1.46 5.45
C MET A 10 0.24 -2.14 5.84
N HIS A 11 -0.60 -1.42 6.58
CA HIS A 11 -1.92 -1.89 6.99
C HIS A 11 -2.90 -0.72 7.08
N TYR A 12 -3.72 -0.57 6.05
CA TYR A 12 -4.70 0.52 5.97
C TYR A 12 -6.03 0.11 6.59
N ALA A 13 -6.09 0.02 7.93
CA ALA A 13 -7.30 -0.40 8.65
C ALA A 13 -8.57 0.44 8.37
N ASN A 14 -8.40 1.67 7.85
CA ASN A 14 -9.49 2.61 7.62
C ASN A 14 -9.70 2.99 6.16
N HIS A 15 -8.85 2.50 5.24
CA HIS A 15 -8.95 2.82 3.83
C HIS A 15 -8.88 1.54 2.99
N ILE A 16 -9.66 1.52 1.92
CA ILE A 16 -9.43 0.62 0.81
C ILE A 16 -8.48 1.33 -0.15
N GLU A 17 -7.44 0.63 -0.58
CA GLU A 17 -6.47 1.13 -1.56
C GLU A 17 -6.51 0.27 -2.84
N ALA A 18 -6.68 0.93 -3.99
CA ALA A 18 -6.44 0.35 -5.30
C ALA A 18 -5.11 0.89 -5.84
N VAL A 19 -4.24 -0.02 -6.30
CA VAL A 19 -2.89 0.33 -6.75
C VAL A 19 -2.64 -0.22 -8.13
N LEU A 20 -2.32 0.68 -9.07
CA LEU A 20 -1.87 0.33 -10.41
C LEU A 20 -0.36 0.57 -10.53
N CYS A 21 0.41 -0.47 -10.83
CA CYS A 21 1.82 -0.32 -11.17
C CYS A 21 1.97 0.29 -12.57
N VAL A 22 2.77 1.35 -12.67
CA VAL A 22 3.07 2.01 -13.94
C VAL A 22 4.53 1.85 -14.36
N GLU A 23 5.45 1.69 -13.42
CA GLU A 23 6.88 1.48 -13.68
C GLU A 23 7.51 0.62 -12.56
N GLY A 24 8.52 -0.18 -12.89
CA GLY A 24 9.28 -0.98 -11.92
C GLY A 24 8.70 -2.37 -11.60
N GLU A 25 9.39 -3.10 -10.73
CA GLU A 25 9.02 -4.44 -10.28
C GLU A 25 9.07 -4.53 -8.75
N ALA A 26 8.03 -5.13 -8.15
CA ALA A 26 7.98 -5.38 -6.71
C ALA A 26 7.34 -6.74 -6.41
N GLU A 27 7.71 -7.36 -5.29
CA GLU A 27 6.97 -8.46 -4.69
C GLU A 27 6.04 -7.90 -3.62
N LEU A 28 4.76 -8.25 -3.68
CA LEU A 28 3.78 -8.05 -2.59
C LEU A 28 3.63 -9.38 -1.85
N THR A 29 3.75 -9.37 -0.52
CA THR A 29 3.36 -10.50 0.33
C THR A 29 2.09 -10.15 1.08
N ASP A 30 1.06 -10.98 0.98
CA ASP A 30 -0.09 -10.96 1.90
C ASP A 30 0.34 -11.67 3.20
N GLU A 31 0.36 -10.93 4.31
CA GLU A 31 0.86 -11.45 5.58
C GLU A 31 -0.15 -12.37 6.29
N ALA A 32 -1.43 -12.35 5.90
CA ALA A 32 -2.43 -13.26 6.45
C ALA A 32 -2.27 -14.68 5.89
N THR A 33 -1.92 -14.80 4.61
CA THR A 33 -1.84 -16.08 3.90
C THR A 33 -0.41 -16.53 3.61
N GLY A 34 0.54 -15.60 3.58
CA GLY A 34 1.90 -15.81 3.09
C GLY A 34 2.00 -15.89 1.56
N GLU A 35 0.91 -15.63 0.82
CA GLU A 35 0.94 -15.60 -0.63
C GLU A 35 1.79 -14.44 -1.16
N LYS A 36 2.50 -14.69 -2.25
CA LYS A 36 3.42 -13.74 -2.88
C LYS A 36 3.01 -13.46 -4.31
N HIS A 37 2.92 -12.18 -4.64
CA HIS A 37 2.52 -11.70 -5.95
C HIS A 37 3.62 -10.83 -6.55
N TRP A 38 4.00 -11.13 -7.79
CA TRP A 38 4.88 -10.26 -8.57
C TRP A 38 4.07 -9.15 -9.23
N ILE A 39 4.45 -7.92 -8.95
CA ILE A 39 3.81 -6.70 -9.46
C ILE A 39 4.74 -6.07 -10.50
N THR A 40 4.25 -5.92 -11.72
CA THR A 40 4.96 -5.34 -12.87
C THR A 40 4.06 -4.32 -13.56
N PRO A 41 4.57 -3.51 -14.51
CA PRO A 41 3.76 -2.47 -15.14
C PRO A 41 2.47 -3.02 -15.78
N GLY A 42 1.33 -2.43 -15.40
CA GLY A 42 0.01 -2.90 -15.80
C GLY A 42 -0.68 -3.83 -14.78
N THR A 43 0.05 -4.37 -13.81
CA THR A 43 -0.58 -5.09 -12.68
C THR A 43 -1.37 -4.11 -11.81
N MET A 44 -2.62 -4.48 -11.49
CA MET A 44 -3.45 -3.80 -10.51
C MET A 44 -3.77 -4.76 -9.37
N TYR A 45 -3.68 -4.27 -8.14
CA TYR A 45 -4.17 -4.97 -6.95
C TYR A 45 -5.10 -4.08 -6.14
N LEU A 46 -5.96 -4.71 -5.34
CA LEU A 46 -6.95 -4.05 -4.51
C LEU A 46 -6.85 -4.63 -3.10
N LEU A 47 -6.71 -3.76 -2.11
CA LEU A 47 -6.67 -4.12 -0.69
C LEU A 47 -8.07 -3.90 -0.09
N ASN A 48 -9.04 -4.70 -0.52
CA ASN A 48 -10.45 -4.51 -0.15
C ASN A 48 -10.78 -4.98 1.28
N ASP A 49 -9.96 -5.86 1.86
CA ASP A 49 -10.19 -6.44 3.18
C ASP A 49 -9.25 -5.82 4.24
N HIS A 50 -8.70 -4.64 3.94
CA HIS A 50 -7.70 -3.95 4.75
C HIS A 50 -6.47 -4.83 4.98
N ASP A 51 -5.99 -5.47 3.91
CA ASP A 51 -4.98 -6.52 3.98
C ASP A 51 -3.64 -5.99 4.52
N LEU A 52 -3.13 -6.66 5.57
CA LEU A 52 -1.75 -6.46 6.03
C LEU A 52 -0.82 -7.06 4.96
N HIS A 53 0.03 -6.22 4.39
CA HIS A 53 0.90 -6.65 3.30
C HIS A 53 2.28 -6.00 3.39
N THR A 54 3.29 -6.69 2.85
CA THR A 54 4.65 -6.18 2.74
C THR A 54 5.06 -6.05 1.28
N MET A 55 5.51 -4.84 0.91
CA MET A 55 6.04 -4.51 -0.41
C MET A 55 7.57 -4.54 -0.41
N ARG A 56 8.15 -5.25 -1.38
CA ARG A 56 9.60 -5.35 -1.61
C ARG A 56 9.94 -4.98 -3.05
N PRO A 57 10.22 -3.70 -3.34
CA PRO A 57 10.64 -3.25 -4.66
C PRO A 57 12.02 -3.82 -5.02
N LYS A 58 12.09 -4.48 -6.17
CA LYS A 58 13.35 -4.96 -6.77
C LYS A 58 14.03 -3.85 -7.57
N THR A 59 13.24 -2.99 -8.20
CA THR A 59 13.66 -1.75 -8.84
C THR A 59 12.83 -0.60 -8.26
N ASP A 60 13.17 0.65 -8.61
CA ASP A 60 12.32 1.78 -8.24
C ASP A 60 10.92 1.55 -8.82
N PHE A 61 9.94 1.53 -7.92
CA PHE A 61 8.58 1.10 -8.18
C PHE A 61 7.64 2.30 -8.10
N ARG A 62 6.97 2.57 -9.22
CA ARG A 62 6.02 3.68 -9.35
C ARG A 62 4.63 3.13 -9.56
N CYS A 63 3.71 3.60 -8.74
CA CYS A 63 2.31 3.27 -8.80
C CYS A 63 1.43 4.52 -8.81
N VAL A 64 0.21 4.33 -9.29
CA VAL A 64 -0.92 5.24 -9.08
C VAL A 64 -1.80 4.58 -8.02
N CYS A 65 -1.99 5.26 -6.89
CA CYS A 65 -2.80 4.78 -5.76
C CYS A 65 -4.11 5.59 -5.67
N VAL A 66 -5.20 4.90 -5.39
CA VAL A 66 -6.51 5.50 -5.11
C VAL A 66 -7.00 4.97 -3.77
N PHE A 67 -7.32 5.90 -2.87
CA PHE A 67 -7.78 5.58 -1.51
C PHE A 67 -9.26 5.93 -1.35
N ASN A 68 -9.98 5.09 -0.61
CA ASN A 68 -11.35 5.36 -0.16
C ASN A 68 -11.51 4.95 1.32
N PRO A 69 -11.85 5.89 2.24
CA PRO A 69 -12.03 7.33 2.03
C PRO A 69 -10.75 8.04 1.53
N PRO A 70 -10.84 9.30 1.03
CA PRO A 70 -9.66 10.04 0.60
C PRO A 70 -8.66 10.24 1.74
N VAL A 71 -7.37 10.18 1.43
CA VAL A 71 -6.32 10.59 2.36
C VAL A 71 -6.47 12.07 2.72
N THR A 72 -6.18 12.41 3.96
CA THR A 72 -6.40 13.75 4.54
C THR A 72 -5.13 14.60 4.58
N GLY A 73 -3.96 14.00 4.32
CA GLY A 73 -2.66 14.67 4.37
C GLY A 73 -2.16 14.99 5.79
N ARG A 74 -2.94 14.64 6.82
CA ARG A 74 -2.51 14.61 8.23
C ARG A 74 -2.17 13.20 8.69
N GLU A 75 -2.41 12.22 7.83
CA GLU A 75 -2.09 10.84 8.13
C GLU A 75 -0.61 10.64 7.81
N GLU A 76 0.20 10.46 8.84
CA GLU A 76 1.58 10.02 8.71
C GLU A 76 1.62 8.49 8.84
N HIS A 77 2.51 7.84 8.09
CA HIS A 77 2.85 6.46 8.42
C HIS A 77 3.54 6.49 9.79
N ASP A 78 2.79 6.15 10.84
CA ASP A 78 3.36 5.91 12.15
C ASP A 78 4.19 4.61 12.16
N GLU A 79 4.73 4.23 13.31
CA GLU A 79 5.53 3.01 13.47
C GLU A 79 4.79 1.71 13.10
N ASN A 80 3.46 1.77 12.88
CA ASN A 80 2.62 0.65 12.45
C ASN A 80 2.10 0.81 11.00
N GLY A 81 2.49 1.87 10.29
CA GLY A 81 2.13 2.09 8.88
C GLY A 81 0.64 2.37 8.66
N VAL A 82 -0.05 2.97 9.64
CA VAL A 82 -1.51 3.20 9.61
C VAL A 82 -1.86 4.66 9.31
N TYR A 83 -2.97 4.86 8.60
CA TYR A 83 -3.67 6.15 8.50
C TYR A 83 -4.89 6.18 9.44
N PRO A 84 -4.84 6.93 10.56
CA PRO A 84 -5.97 7.02 11.47
C PRO A 84 -7.07 7.94 10.92
N LEU A 85 -8.33 7.51 11.07
CA LEU A 85 -9.48 8.37 10.76
C LEU A 85 -9.46 9.61 11.65
N LEU A 86 -9.51 10.78 11.02
CA LEU A 86 -9.78 12.02 11.73
C LEU A 86 -11.28 12.21 11.85
N THR A 87 -11.76 12.36 13.09
CA THR A 87 -13.12 12.79 13.39
C THR A 87 -13.15 14.30 13.54
N GLU A 88 -14.18 14.97 13.03
CA GLU A 88 -14.42 16.39 13.37
C GLU A 88 -14.86 16.51 14.84
N GLU A 89 -14.46 17.59 15.51
CA GLU A 89 -15.07 17.99 16.78
C GLU A 89 -16.41 18.69 16.47
N ASP A 90 -17.47 18.31 17.19
CA ASP A 90 -18.84 18.86 17.06
C ASP A 90 -18.91 20.39 17.26
#